data_AF-A0A6M7WHD4-F1
#
_entry.id   AF-A0A6M7WHD4-F1
#
_cell.length_a   1.000
_cell.length_b   1.000
_cell.length_c   1.000
_cell.angle_alpha   90.00
_cell.angle_beta   90.00
_cell.angle_gamma   90.00
#
_symmetry.space_group_name_H-M   'P 1'
#
loop_
_entity.id
_entity.type
_entity.pdbx_description
1 polymer ?
#
loop_
_entity_poly.entity_id
_entity_poly.type
_entity_poly.pdbx_seq_one_letter_code
_entity_poly.pdbx_strand_id
1 'polypeptide(L)'
;MNTAVRQVMNVRSVVFTTAALLVAIIAARADDGAIISRWYSALLVADRTELADLLADDVRIKLDDLGVVQSKQEFIASLDEWKGAVAGAAIRHRIEKSEGGITTVIACYDFPDNDVLMQETFAVADNRITASSQAAIAENCEGF
;
A
#
# COMPACT_ATOMS: atom_id res chain seq x y z
N MET A 1 -35.10 -19.46 59.59
CA MET A 1 -35.41 -20.02 58.26
C MET A 1 -35.92 -18.85 57.41
N ASN A 2 -35.03 -17.98 56.93
CA ASN A 2 -34.36 -17.98 55.62
C ASN A 2 -35.31 -18.06 54.42
N THR A 3 -35.56 -16.93 53.76
CA THR A 3 -35.67 -16.90 52.31
C THR A 3 -35.09 -15.58 51.81
N ALA A 4 -33.89 -15.67 51.23
CA ALA A 4 -33.16 -14.54 50.69
C ALA A 4 -33.83 -14.07 49.39
N VAL A 5 -34.06 -12.75 49.29
CA VAL A 5 -34.47 -12.09 48.05
C VAL A 5 -33.30 -12.20 47.07
N ARG A 6 -33.49 -13.00 46.01
CA ARG A 6 -32.53 -13.12 44.91
C ARG A 6 -32.67 -11.88 44.03
N GLN A 7 -31.84 -10.86 44.26
CA GLN A 7 -31.65 -9.79 43.28
C GLN A 7 -31.04 -10.42 42.01
N VAL A 8 -31.85 -10.47 40.95
CA VAL A 8 -31.35 -10.77 39.61
C VAL A 8 -30.57 -9.54 39.18
N MET A 9 -29.24 -9.59 39.35
CA MET A 9 -28.34 -8.62 38.76
C MET A 9 -28.52 -8.65 37.25
N ASN A 10 -29.11 -7.59 36.72
CA ASN A 10 -29.22 -7.32 35.30
C ASN A 10 -27.81 -6.97 34.78
N VAL A 11 -27.00 -7.99 34.47
CA VAL A 11 -25.71 -7.82 33.80
C VAL A 11 -25.99 -7.53 32.32
N ARG A 12 -26.41 -6.29 32.05
CA ARG A 12 -26.68 -5.79 30.70
C ARG A 12 -25.35 -5.47 30.02
N SER A 13 -24.95 -6.36 29.11
CA SER A 13 -24.26 -6.09 27.84
C SER A 13 -23.19 -4.98 27.83
N VAL A 14 -21.98 -5.29 28.31
CA VAL A 14 -20.76 -4.52 27.97
C VAL A 14 -19.70 -5.49 27.43
N VAL A 15 -20.05 -6.29 26.42
CA VAL A 15 -19.09 -7.19 25.74
C VAL A 15 -19.44 -7.33 24.25
N PHE A 16 -19.63 -6.23 23.52
CA PHE A 16 -19.81 -6.31 22.05
C PHE A 16 -19.18 -5.18 21.23
N THR A 17 -18.67 -4.11 21.85
CA THR A 17 -18.07 -2.98 21.11
C THR A 17 -16.61 -3.19 20.70
N THR A 18 -15.85 -4.07 21.36
CA THR A 18 -14.41 -4.25 21.07
C THR A 18 -14.14 -5.07 19.82
N ALA A 19 -15.04 -6.00 19.46
CA ALA A 19 -14.86 -6.86 18.28
C ALA A 19 -15.03 -6.08 16.95
N ALA A 20 -15.93 -5.10 16.91
CA ALA A 20 -16.21 -4.32 15.69
C ALA A 20 -15.01 -3.46 15.25
N LEU A 21 -14.26 -2.89 16.21
CA LEU A 21 -13.10 -2.04 15.89
C LEU A 21 -11.93 -2.86 15.30
N LEU A 22 -11.72 -4.09 15.78
CA LEU A 22 -10.69 -4.98 15.26
C LEU A 22 -10.98 -5.40 13.81
N VAL A 23 -12.25 -5.59 13.45
CA VAL A 23 -12.66 -5.91 12.07
C VAL A 23 -12.44 -4.73 11.13
N ALA A 24 -12.73 -3.50 11.57
CA ALA A 24 -12.55 -2.30 10.74
C ALA A 24 -11.07 -2.07 10.35
N ILE A 25 -10.14 -2.31 11.27
CA ILE A 25 -8.70 -2.17 11.01
C ILE A 25 -8.21 -3.22 10.00
N ILE A 26 -8.72 -4.45 10.09
CA ILE A 26 -8.36 -5.53 9.15
C ILE A 26 -8.91 -5.24 7.75
N ALA A 27 -10.14 -4.72 7.64
CA ALA A 27 -10.75 -4.37 6.36
C ALA A 27 -9.98 -3.26 5.64
N ALA A 28 -9.60 -2.19 6.34
CA ALA A 28 -8.79 -1.11 5.76
C ALA A 28 -7.45 -1.61 5.21
N ARG A 29 -6.79 -2.55 5.90
CA ARG A 29 -5.53 -3.16 5.43
C ARG A 29 -5.70 -4.05 4.20
N ALA A 30 -6.82 -4.76 4.09
CA ALA A 30 -7.12 -5.58 2.92
C ALA A 30 -7.36 -4.69 1.69
N ASP A 31 -8.01 -3.54 1.87
CA ASP A 31 -8.18 -2.54 0.81
C ASP A 31 -6.84 -1.94 0.36
N ASP A 32 -5.96 -1.56 1.29
CA ASP A 32 -4.63 -1.03 0.95
C ASP A 32 -3.82 -2.04 0.11
N GLY A 33 -3.86 -3.32 0.48
CA GLY A 33 -3.19 -4.38 -0.27
C GLY A 33 -3.75 -4.57 -1.68
N ALA A 34 -5.05 -4.39 -1.88
CA ALA A 34 -5.66 -4.42 -3.21
C ALA A 34 -5.23 -3.20 -4.06
N ILE A 35 -5.21 -2.00 -3.47
CA ILE A 35 -4.75 -0.77 -4.13
C ILE A 35 -3.27 -0.89 -4.54
N ILE A 36 -2.42 -1.38 -3.66
CA ILE A 36 -0.99 -1.59 -3.94
C ILE A 36 -0.78 -2.66 -5.03
N SER A 37 -1.58 -3.73 -5.01
CA SER A 37 -1.49 -4.77 -6.05
C SER A 37 -1.92 -4.24 -7.43
N ARG A 38 -2.94 -3.37 -7.47
CA ARG A 38 -3.35 -2.65 -8.69
C ARG A 38 -2.25 -1.70 -9.17
N TRP A 39 -1.60 -0.98 -8.25
CA TRP A 39 -0.46 -0.11 -8.55
C TRP A 39 0.65 -0.85 -9.29
N TYR A 40 1.15 -1.96 -8.75
CA TYR A 40 2.23 -2.71 -9.43
C TYR A 40 1.76 -3.37 -10.73
N SER A 41 0.53 -3.86 -10.79
CA SER A 41 -0.03 -4.43 -12.02
C SER A 41 -0.08 -3.40 -13.14
N ALA A 42 -0.50 -2.17 -12.82
CA ALA A 42 -0.57 -1.06 -13.76
C ALA A 42 0.82 -0.53 -14.14
N LEU A 43 1.74 -0.43 -13.17
CA LEU A 43 3.12 0.01 -13.37
C LEU A 43 3.89 -0.92 -14.31
N LEU A 44 3.70 -2.23 -14.17
CA LEU A 44 4.37 -3.25 -14.99
C LEU A 44 4.08 -3.12 -16.49
N VAL A 45 2.90 -2.62 -16.85
CA VAL A 45 2.46 -2.44 -18.24
C VAL A 45 2.35 -0.97 -18.65
N ALA A 46 2.82 -0.05 -17.78
CA ALA A 46 2.69 1.40 -17.93
C ALA A 46 1.25 1.85 -18.28
N ASP A 47 0.25 1.28 -17.58
CA ASP A 47 -1.16 1.66 -17.78
C ASP A 47 -1.42 3.06 -17.21
N ARG A 48 -1.31 4.05 -18.10
CA ARG A 48 -1.50 5.46 -17.78
C ARG A 48 -2.87 5.77 -17.17
N THR A 49 -3.92 5.06 -17.61
CA THR A 49 -5.29 5.36 -17.18
C THR A 49 -5.49 4.83 -15.76
N GLU A 50 -5.15 3.57 -15.54
CA GLU A 50 -5.27 2.94 -14.22
C GLU A 50 -4.38 3.63 -13.19
N LEU A 51 -3.14 3.98 -13.55
CA LEU A 51 -2.26 4.75 -12.66
C LEU A 51 -2.83 6.14 -12.36
N ALA A 52 -3.42 6.83 -13.34
CA ALA A 52 -4.06 8.12 -13.09
C ALA A 52 -5.29 8.00 -12.17
N ASP A 53 -6.05 6.92 -12.25
CA ASP A 53 -7.23 6.68 -11.41
C ASP A 53 -6.86 6.28 -9.98
N LEU A 54 -5.76 5.55 -9.80
CA LEU A 54 -5.22 5.16 -8.49
C LEU A 54 -4.63 6.34 -7.72
N LEU A 55 -4.16 7.37 -8.39
CA LEU A 55 -3.49 8.52 -7.78
C LEU A 55 -4.46 9.62 -7.36
N ALA A 56 -4.32 10.15 -6.15
CA ALA A 56 -4.96 11.41 -5.76
C ALA A 56 -4.43 12.58 -6.60
N ASP A 57 -5.24 13.61 -6.80
CA ASP A 57 -4.87 14.70 -7.72
C ASP A 57 -3.67 15.53 -7.23
N ASP A 58 -3.49 15.60 -5.91
CA ASP A 58 -2.39 16.27 -5.22
C ASP A 58 -1.29 15.32 -4.73
N VAL A 59 -1.24 14.08 -5.25
CA VAL A 59 -0.25 13.08 -4.83
C VAL A 59 1.18 13.61 -4.93
N ARG A 60 1.99 13.23 -3.95
CA ARG A 60 3.43 13.45 -3.91
C ARG A 60 4.16 12.12 -4.07
N ILE A 61 4.89 11.95 -5.17
CA ILE A 61 5.65 10.74 -5.48
C ILE A 61 7.13 11.06 -5.33
N LYS A 62 7.81 10.42 -4.38
CA LYS A 62 9.21 10.67 -4.05
C LYS A 62 10.10 9.54 -4.52
N LEU A 63 11.13 9.89 -5.30
CA LEU A 63 12.21 8.99 -5.70
C LEU A 63 13.40 9.35 -4.81
N ASP A 64 13.55 8.67 -3.67
CA ASP A 64 14.50 9.07 -2.63
C ASP A 64 15.94 9.04 -3.14
N ASP A 65 16.30 8.02 -3.91
CA ASP A 65 17.65 7.86 -4.47
C ASP A 65 18.03 8.98 -5.46
N LEU A 66 17.03 9.57 -6.11
CA LEU A 66 17.22 10.65 -7.08
C LEU A 66 17.04 12.04 -6.46
N GLY A 67 16.56 12.13 -5.22
CA GLY A 67 16.20 13.40 -4.58
C GLY A 67 15.06 14.14 -5.31
N VAL A 68 14.24 13.42 -6.08
CA VAL A 68 13.18 13.99 -6.92
C VAL A 68 11.83 13.80 -6.23
N VAL A 69 10.95 14.80 -6.34
CA VAL A 69 9.55 14.65 -5.94
C VAL A 69 8.63 15.15 -7.04
N GLN A 70 7.81 14.26 -7.57
CA GLN A 70 6.91 14.49 -8.69
C GLN A 70 5.47 14.70 -8.21
N SER A 71 4.74 15.50 -8.96
CA SER A 71 3.28 15.55 -8.98
C SER A 71 2.70 14.40 -9.80
N LYS A 72 1.37 14.21 -9.71
CA LYS A 72 0.63 13.27 -10.57
C LYS A 72 0.96 13.44 -12.05
N GLN A 73 0.93 14.67 -12.57
CA GLN A 73 1.14 14.92 -13.99
C GLN A 73 2.56 14.59 -14.45
N GLU A 74 3.56 14.92 -13.64
CA GLU A 74 4.97 14.63 -13.94
C GLU A 74 5.22 13.12 -13.94
N PHE A 75 4.72 12.40 -12.94
CA PHE A 75 4.82 10.93 -12.91
C PHE A 75 4.13 10.30 -14.13
N ILE A 76 2.89 10.70 -14.40
CA ILE A 76 2.11 10.19 -15.54
C ILE A 76 2.80 10.51 -16.88
N ALA A 77 3.49 11.64 -17.01
CA ALA A 77 4.29 11.97 -18.20
C ALA A 77 5.55 11.10 -18.32
N SER A 78 6.20 10.73 -17.21
CA SER A 78 7.36 9.82 -17.23
C SER A 78 7.03 8.38 -17.62
N LEU A 79 5.75 8.00 -17.68
CA LEU A 79 5.35 6.64 -18.06
C LEU A 79 5.71 6.26 -19.50
N ASP A 80 5.85 7.24 -20.39
CA ASP A 80 6.27 6.99 -21.77
C ASP A 80 7.72 6.49 -21.83
N GLU A 81 8.60 7.06 -21.00
CA GLU A 81 9.99 6.61 -20.84
C GLU A 81 10.04 5.27 -20.10
N TRP A 82 9.28 5.15 -19.01
CA TRP A 82 9.19 3.94 -18.20
C TRP A 82 8.77 2.71 -19.00
N LYS A 83 7.81 2.86 -19.93
CA LYS A 83 7.29 1.77 -20.75
C LYS A 83 8.37 0.99 -21.50
N GLY A 84 9.43 1.67 -21.94
CA GLY A 84 10.58 1.02 -22.58
C GLY A 84 11.39 0.18 -21.59
N ALA A 85 11.59 0.70 -20.37
CA ALA A 85 12.38 0.04 -19.32
C ALA A 85 11.70 -1.21 -18.77
N VAL A 86 10.37 -1.23 -18.60
CA VAL A 86 9.65 -2.40 -18.06
C VAL A 86 9.34 -3.49 -19.09
N ALA A 87 9.73 -3.32 -20.35
CA ALA A 87 9.47 -4.32 -21.38
C ALA A 87 10.16 -5.65 -21.03
N GLY A 88 9.38 -6.67 -20.71
CA GLY A 88 9.89 -7.98 -20.30
C GLY A 88 10.31 -8.07 -18.84
N ALA A 89 10.07 -7.04 -18.03
CA ALA A 89 10.30 -7.06 -16.60
C ALA A 89 9.22 -7.88 -15.86
N ALA A 90 9.51 -8.19 -14.60
CA ALA A 90 8.53 -8.60 -13.60
C ALA A 90 8.68 -7.71 -12.36
N ILE A 91 7.56 -7.40 -11.71
CA ILE A 91 7.59 -6.71 -10.41
C ILE A 91 6.91 -7.62 -9.40
N ARG A 92 7.67 -8.06 -8.40
CA ARG A 92 7.17 -8.86 -7.27
C ARG A 92 7.14 -7.98 -6.04
N HIS A 93 6.05 -8.00 -5.29
CA HIS A 93 5.92 -7.17 -4.09
C HIS A 93 5.37 -7.95 -2.91
N ARG A 94 5.71 -7.50 -1.70
CA ARG A 94 5.07 -7.93 -0.45
C ARG A 94 4.89 -6.76 0.49
N ILE A 95 3.75 -6.70 1.16
CA ILE A 95 3.57 -5.75 2.26
C ILE A 95 4.42 -6.21 3.44
N GLU A 96 5.31 -5.35 3.90
CA GLU A 96 6.10 -5.60 5.11
C GLU A 96 5.30 -5.21 6.35
N LYS A 97 4.70 -4.01 6.34
CA LYS A 97 3.90 -3.51 7.46
C LYS A 97 2.91 -2.42 7.00
N SER A 98 1.81 -2.29 7.74
CA SER A 98 0.85 -1.19 7.57
C SER A 98 0.49 -0.59 8.93
N GLU A 99 0.93 0.65 9.16
CA GLU A 99 0.77 1.36 10.42
C GLU A 99 0.63 2.88 10.18
N GLY A 100 -0.19 3.56 10.99
CA GLY A 100 -0.33 5.01 10.91
C GLY A 100 -0.84 5.54 9.57
N GLY A 101 -1.59 4.74 8.81
CA GLY A 101 -2.07 5.11 7.47
C GLY A 101 -1.01 5.00 6.36
N ILE A 102 0.16 4.44 6.68
CA ILE A 102 1.25 4.18 5.75
C ILE A 102 1.45 2.68 5.61
N THR A 103 1.50 2.19 4.38
CA THR A 103 1.89 0.83 4.06
C THR A 103 3.31 0.82 3.51
N THR A 104 4.19 0.06 4.14
CA THR A 104 5.56 -0.21 3.69
C THR A 104 5.57 -1.51 2.90
N VAL A 105 6.19 -1.47 1.73
CA VAL A 105 6.26 -2.57 0.77
C VAL A 105 7.72 -2.83 0.44
N ILE A 106 8.08 -4.11 0.33
CA ILE A 106 9.31 -4.51 -0.34
C ILE A 106 8.93 -4.94 -1.75
N ALA A 107 9.58 -4.35 -2.75
CA ALA A 107 9.36 -4.65 -4.15
C ALA A 107 10.67 -5.06 -4.82
N CYS A 108 10.66 -6.22 -5.47
CA CYS A 108 11.70 -6.62 -6.39
C CYS A 108 11.29 -6.20 -7.80
N TYR A 109 12.09 -5.33 -8.41
CA TYR A 109 11.99 -5.01 -9.83
C TYR A 109 13.02 -5.88 -10.56
N ASP A 110 12.52 -6.84 -11.34
CA ASP A 110 13.30 -7.84 -12.06
C ASP A 110 13.25 -7.49 -13.55
N PHE A 111 14.22 -6.70 -14.02
CA PHE A 111 14.34 -6.33 -15.42
C PHE A 111 15.16 -7.40 -16.18
N PRO A 112 15.07 -7.46 -17.52
CA PRO A 112 15.80 -8.46 -18.29
C PRO A 112 17.32 -8.49 -18.07
N ASP A 113 17.93 -7.34 -17.82
CA ASP A 113 19.38 -7.17 -17.71
C ASP A 113 19.89 -7.00 -16.27
N ASN A 114 19.01 -6.67 -15.33
CA ASN A 114 19.35 -6.44 -13.93
C ASN A 114 18.10 -6.49 -13.02
N ASP A 115 18.30 -6.70 -11.74
CA ASP A 115 17.25 -6.60 -10.73
C ASP A 115 17.62 -5.56 -9.66
N VAL A 116 16.63 -5.11 -8.89
CA VAL A 116 16.85 -4.19 -7.77
C VAL A 116 15.78 -4.39 -6.71
N LEU A 117 16.21 -4.38 -5.44
CA LEU A 117 15.30 -4.47 -4.30
C LEU A 117 15.00 -3.08 -3.78
N MET A 118 13.72 -2.72 -3.79
CA MET A 118 13.21 -1.44 -3.35
C MET A 118 12.41 -1.61 -2.06
N GLN A 119 12.55 -0.63 -1.15
CA GLN A 119 11.58 -0.39 -0.11
C GLN A 119 10.75 0.83 -0.50
N GLU A 120 9.43 0.65 -0.47
CA GLU A 120 8.48 1.69 -0.87
C GLU A 120 7.49 1.95 0.27
N THR A 121 7.00 3.19 0.35
CA THR A 121 5.92 3.55 1.25
C THR A 121 4.76 4.13 0.47
N PHE A 122 3.53 3.85 0.93
CA PHE A 122 2.30 4.32 0.34
C PHE A 122 1.38 4.87 1.42
N ALA A 123 0.91 6.09 1.25
CA ALA A 123 -0.24 6.63 1.98
C ALA A 123 -1.48 6.46 1.11
N VAL A 124 -2.52 5.83 1.67
CA VAL A 124 -3.79 5.58 0.97
C VAL A 124 -4.93 6.25 1.74
N ALA A 125 -5.77 6.98 1.01
CA ALA A 125 -7.01 7.55 1.52
C ALA A 125 -8.07 7.56 0.41
N ASP A 126 -9.32 7.29 0.76
CA ASP A 126 -10.44 7.27 -0.19
C ASP A 126 -10.17 6.39 -1.44
N ASN A 127 -9.55 5.23 -1.23
CA ASN A 127 -9.13 4.28 -2.27
C ASN A 127 -8.16 4.86 -3.32
N ARG A 128 -7.39 5.88 -2.95
CA ARG A 128 -6.35 6.50 -3.79
C ARG A 128 -5.04 6.67 -3.03
N ILE A 129 -3.94 6.61 -3.77
CA ILE A 129 -2.61 6.89 -3.25
C ILE A 129 -2.44 8.41 -3.15
N THR A 130 -2.22 8.91 -1.93
CA THR A 130 -2.03 10.33 -1.63
C THR A 130 -0.56 10.71 -1.47
N ALA A 131 0.31 9.74 -1.17
CA ALA A 131 1.75 9.89 -1.23
C ALA A 131 2.44 8.55 -1.47
N SER A 132 3.59 8.57 -2.13
CA SER A 132 4.51 7.43 -2.14
C SER A 132 5.97 7.87 -2.05
N SER A 133 6.81 6.97 -1.54
CA SER A 133 8.27 7.08 -1.61
C SER A 133 8.89 5.75 -2.02
N GLN A 134 10.03 5.79 -2.70
CA GLN A 134 10.82 4.60 -3.02
C GLN A 134 12.30 4.85 -2.81
N ALA A 135 13.00 3.84 -2.29
CA ALA A 135 14.44 3.81 -2.12
C ALA A 135 14.99 2.39 -2.37
N ALA A 136 16.11 2.30 -3.09
CA ALA A 136 16.85 1.05 -3.24
C ALA A 136 17.46 0.62 -1.91
N ILE A 137 17.25 -0.64 -1.54
CA ILE A 137 17.79 -1.24 -0.31
C ILE A 137 18.78 -2.37 -0.60
N ALA A 138 18.81 -2.91 -1.82
CA ALA A 138 19.86 -3.78 -2.32
C ALA A 138 19.99 -3.69 -3.85
N GLU A 139 21.17 -3.99 -4.37
CA GLU A 139 21.50 -3.95 -5.80
C GLU A 139 20.94 -5.14 -6.60
N ASN A 140 20.29 -6.09 -5.94
CA ASN A 140 19.65 -7.25 -6.53
C ASN A 140 18.50 -7.74 -5.63
N CYS A 141 17.71 -8.69 -6.12
CA CYS A 141 16.58 -9.26 -5.40
C CYS A 141 16.92 -10.54 -4.61
N GLU A 142 18.19 -10.77 -4.24
CA GLU A 142 18.54 -11.93 -3.42
C GLU A 142 17.80 -11.88 -2.07
N GLY A 143 17.18 -13.00 -1.70
CA GLY A 143 16.41 -13.08 -0.46
C GLY A 143 15.02 -12.45 -0.51
N PHE A 144 14.55 -12.02 -1.68
CA PHE A 144 13.14 -11.69 -1.88
C PHE A 144 12.25 -12.94 -1.95
#